data_AF-A0A931U5W2-F1
#
_entry.id   AF-A0A931U5W2-F1
#
_cell.length_a   1.000
_cell.length_b   1.000
_cell.length_c   1.000
_cell.angle_alpha   90.00
_cell.angle_beta   90.00
_cell.angle_gamma   90.00
#
_symmetry.space_group_name_H-M   'P 1'
#
loop_
_entity.id
_entity.type
_entity.pdbx_description
1 polymer ?
#
loop_
_entity_poly.entity_id
_entity_poly.type
_entity_poly.pdbx_seq_one_letter_code
_entity_poly.pdbx_strand_id
1 'polypeptide(L)'
;ARLIGGGHSLLRDYFRGRALLTAYRMSQADAESADPYVPGLVWGRGMWPSFELAWHRYAGVALYGPGFPDAVRSPGLYALAFRYADLSQNGGRYAGPIPNRPEPGAVDRYVADVLGGRERPLDFTVHVPSGFETVGGRAVPNVRATADPAQVWTATFMNGRETWSVAA
;
A
#
# COMPACT_ATOMS: atom_id res chain seq x y z
N ALA A 1 21.59 17.38 37.61
CA ALA A 1 22.28 16.89 36.40
C ALA A 1 21.24 16.68 35.30
N ARG A 2 21.42 17.34 34.15
CA ARG A 2 20.52 17.23 32.99
C ARG A 2 20.82 15.90 32.30
N LEU A 3 19.87 14.95 32.31
CA LEU A 3 20.01 13.71 31.55
C LEU A 3 19.75 14.02 30.07
N ILE A 4 20.82 14.05 29.29
CA ILE A 4 20.78 14.05 27.82
C ILE A 4 20.66 12.57 27.41
N GLY A 5 19.57 12.21 26.73
CA GLY A 5 19.38 10.85 26.22
C GLY A 5 17.94 10.54 25.87
N GLY A 6 17.42 11.16 24.80
CA GLY A 6 16.17 10.71 24.18
C GLY A 6 16.38 9.28 23.66
N GLY A 7 15.74 8.30 24.30
CA GLY A 7 15.93 6.88 23.99
C GLY A 7 15.68 6.54 22.53
N HIS A 8 16.49 5.63 21.99
CA HIS A 8 16.29 5.06 20.66
C HIS A 8 14.94 4.34 20.59
N SER A 9 14.11 4.73 19.63
CA SER A 9 12.90 3.97 19.28
C SER A 9 13.25 3.07 18.10
N LEU A 10 13.51 1.79 18.38
CA LEU A 10 13.86 0.81 17.35
C LEU A 10 12.82 0.73 16.23
N LEU A 11 11.54 0.88 16.56
CA LEU A 11 10.44 0.97 15.59
C LEU A 11 10.57 2.20 14.68
N ARG A 12 10.87 3.36 15.25
CA ARG A 12 11.10 4.59 14.46
C ARG A 12 12.29 4.45 13.53
N ASP A 13 13.38 3.89 14.03
CA ASP A 13 14.61 3.70 13.26
C ASP A 13 14.43 2.62 12.18
N TYR A 14 13.65 1.57 12.46
CA TYR A 14 13.23 0.57 11.47
C TYR A 14 12.47 1.20 10.30
N PHE A 15 11.43 2.01 10.58
CA PHE A 15 10.65 2.66 9.51
C PHE A 15 11.47 3.67 8.71
N ARG A 16 12.35 4.43 9.37
CA ARG A 16 13.32 5.31 8.69
C ARG A 16 14.27 4.51 7.80
N GLY A 17 14.76 3.36 8.26
CA GLY A 17 15.58 2.45 7.47
C GLY A 17 14.88 1.96 6.21
N ARG A 18 13.56 1.70 6.27
CA ARG A 18 12.77 1.29 5.10
C ARG A 18 12.64 2.41 4.06
N ALA A 19 12.42 3.65 4.50
CA ALA A 19 12.44 4.81 3.61
C ALA A 19 13.81 4.99 2.96
N LEU A 20 14.91 4.88 3.73
CA LEU A 20 16.27 5.01 3.20
C LEU A 20 16.61 3.92 2.19
N LEU A 21 16.22 2.66 2.43
CA LEU A 21 16.41 1.58 1.46
C LEU A 21 15.60 1.82 0.18
N THR A 22 14.37 2.33 0.30
CA THR A 22 13.57 2.73 -0.86
C THR A 22 14.24 3.87 -1.63
N ALA A 23 14.75 4.89 -0.94
CA ALA A 23 15.47 6.01 -1.56
C ALA A 23 16.72 5.53 -2.31
N TYR A 24 17.49 4.62 -1.72
CA TYR A 24 18.61 3.97 -2.39
C TYR A 24 18.18 3.24 -3.65
N ARG A 25 17.10 2.44 -3.62
CA ARG A 25 16.59 1.75 -4.82
C ARG A 25 16.14 2.73 -5.90
N MET A 26 15.48 3.81 -5.51
CA MET A 26 15.06 4.87 -6.43
C MET A 26 16.26 5.55 -7.09
N SER A 27 17.34 5.78 -6.34
CA SER A 27 18.56 6.36 -6.91
C SER A 27 19.21 5.46 -7.97
N GLN A 28 18.96 4.14 -7.95
CA GLN A 28 19.45 3.23 -8.98
C GLN A 28 18.66 3.27 -10.30
N ALA A 29 17.63 4.11 -10.44
CA ALA A 29 16.91 4.23 -11.70
C ALA A 29 17.79 4.82 -12.82
N ASP A 30 17.70 4.26 -14.03
CA ASP A 30 18.45 4.73 -15.20
C ASP A 30 18.01 6.12 -15.68
N ALA A 31 16.74 6.45 -15.42
CA ALA A 31 16.13 7.72 -15.76
C ALA A 31 16.08 8.65 -14.54
N GLU A 32 16.19 9.94 -14.81
CA GLU A 32 15.95 10.98 -13.82
C GLU A 32 14.45 11.26 -13.73
N SER A 33 13.99 11.63 -12.54
CA SER A 33 12.61 12.01 -12.29
C SER A 33 12.56 13.14 -11.27
N ALA A 34 11.56 14.01 -11.40
CA ALA A 34 11.33 15.08 -10.44
C ALA A 34 10.81 14.50 -9.11
N ASP A 35 11.21 15.13 -8.02
CA ASP A 35 10.59 14.93 -6.72
C ASP A 35 9.35 15.84 -6.59
N PRO A 36 8.14 15.30 -6.39
CA PRO A 36 6.93 16.11 -6.30
C PRO A 36 6.78 16.86 -4.97
N TYR A 37 7.57 16.53 -3.94
CA TYR A 37 7.52 17.15 -2.62
C TYR A 37 8.55 18.26 -2.43
N VAL A 38 9.66 18.21 -3.18
CA VAL A 38 10.74 19.21 -3.11
C VAL A 38 10.99 19.82 -4.49
N PRO A 39 10.50 21.05 -4.75
CA PRO A 39 10.69 21.71 -6.04
C PRO A 39 12.17 21.81 -6.44
N GLY A 40 12.47 21.39 -7.67
CA GLY A 40 13.83 21.41 -8.24
C GLY A 40 14.72 20.23 -7.82
N LEU A 41 14.28 19.37 -6.90
CA LEU A 41 14.98 18.13 -6.59
C LEU A 41 14.67 17.08 -7.67
N VAL A 42 15.71 16.40 -8.13
CA VAL A 42 15.63 15.26 -9.05
C VAL A 42 16.25 14.03 -8.40
N TRP A 43 15.78 12.85 -8.78
CA TRP A 43 16.28 11.56 -8.30
C TRP A 43 16.47 10.58 -9.47
N GLY A 44 17.24 9.52 -9.23
CA GLY A 44 17.72 8.59 -10.27
C GLY A 44 19.20 8.83 -10.60
N ARG A 45 19.85 7.89 -11.30
CA ARG A 45 21.28 7.93 -11.66
C ARG A 45 22.23 8.26 -10.50
N GLY A 46 21.96 7.68 -9.35
CA GLY A 46 22.70 7.89 -8.11
C GLY A 46 22.19 9.05 -7.25
N MET A 47 21.31 9.91 -7.75
CA MET A 47 20.69 10.99 -6.98
C MET A 47 19.51 10.46 -6.16
N TRP A 48 19.49 10.83 -4.89
CA TRP A 48 18.48 10.35 -3.93
C TRP A 48 17.22 11.22 -3.99
N PRO A 49 16.04 10.62 -3.85
CA PRO A 49 14.80 11.38 -3.63
C PRO A 49 14.78 12.03 -2.24
N SER A 50 13.81 12.91 -2.02
CA SER A 50 13.46 13.36 -0.68
C SER A 50 13.02 12.18 0.18
N PHE A 51 13.15 12.35 1.51
CA PHE A 51 12.65 11.35 2.45
C PHE A 51 11.14 11.16 2.32
N GLU A 52 10.39 12.23 2.04
CA GLU A 52 8.94 12.20 1.89
C GLU A 52 8.51 11.36 0.69
N LEU A 53 9.16 11.55 -0.47
CA LEU A 53 8.90 10.71 -1.64
C LEU A 53 9.27 9.25 -1.39
N ALA A 54 10.41 8.99 -0.77
CA ALA A 54 10.85 7.63 -0.47
C ALA A 54 9.92 6.92 0.53
N TRP A 55 9.42 7.65 1.53
CA TRP A 55 8.41 7.15 2.47
C TRP A 55 7.08 6.89 1.77
N HIS A 56 6.61 7.83 0.94
CA HIS A 56 5.38 7.66 0.18
C HIS A 56 5.45 6.42 -0.73
N ARG A 57 6.56 6.24 -1.46
CA ARG A 57 6.80 5.05 -2.29
C ARG A 57 6.83 3.77 -1.46
N TYR A 58 7.54 3.79 -0.33
CA TYR A 58 7.59 2.64 0.57
C TYR A 58 6.19 2.25 1.07
N ALA A 59 5.44 3.22 1.57
CA ALA A 59 4.12 3.01 2.13
C ALA A 59 3.15 2.50 1.06
N GLY A 60 3.15 3.11 -0.13
CA GLY A 60 2.31 2.67 -1.23
C GLY A 60 2.66 1.27 -1.74
N VAL A 61 3.94 0.89 -1.75
CA VAL A 61 4.34 -0.49 -2.07
C VAL A 61 3.88 -1.48 -1.00
N ALA A 62 3.89 -1.11 0.28
CA ALA A 62 3.35 -1.99 1.33
C ALA A 62 1.82 -2.17 1.22
N LEU A 63 1.09 -1.11 0.85
CA LEU A 63 -0.37 -1.14 0.69
C LEU A 63 -0.82 -1.83 -0.61
N TYR A 64 -0.23 -1.44 -1.73
CA TYR A 64 -0.70 -1.77 -3.07
C TYR A 64 0.26 -2.63 -3.88
N GLY A 65 1.44 -2.94 -3.32
CA GLY A 65 2.44 -3.79 -3.94
C GLY A 65 3.36 -3.07 -4.92
N PRO A 66 4.24 -3.83 -5.61
CA PRO A 66 5.38 -3.28 -6.35
C PRO A 66 5.01 -2.38 -7.54
N GLY A 67 3.77 -2.44 -8.02
CA GLY A 67 3.28 -1.59 -9.11
C GLY A 67 2.87 -0.17 -8.70
N PHE A 68 2.79 0.14 -7.41
CA PHE A 68 2.47 1.49 -6.94
C PHE A 68 3.53 2.51 -7.43
N PRO A 69 3.18 3.72 -7.88
CA PRO A 69 1.85 4.34 -7.82
C PRO A 69 0.93 4.04 -8.99
N ASP A 70 1.39 3.30 -10.01
CA ASP A 70 0.67 3.15 -11.27
C ASP A 70 -0.41 2.07 -11.23
N ALA A 71 -0.14 0.98 -10.51
CA ALA A 71 -1.04 -0.17 -10.47
C ALA A 71 -0.96 -0.94 -9.15
N VAL A 72 -2.08 -1.57 -8.79
CA VAL A 72 -2.13 -2.51 -7.67
C VAL A 72 -1.57 -3.86 -8.10
N ARG A 73 -0.61 -4.41 -7.36
CA ARG A 73 0.04 -5.69 -7.64
C ARG A 73 0.18 -6.52 -6.37
N SER A 74 0.21 -7.84 -6.53
CA SER A 74 0.56 -8.73 -5.44
C SER A 74 2.09 -8.86 -5.32
N PRO A 75 2.65 -8.98 -4.11
CA PRO A 75 1.98 -8.84 -2.81
C PRO A 75 1.84 -7.38 -2.38
N GLY A 76 0.76 -7.08 -1.68
CA GLY A 76 0.46 -5.81 -1.00
C GLY A 76 -0.77 -6.02 -0.11
N LEU A 77 -0.94 -5.25 0.98
CA LEU A 77 -2.04 -5.43 1.93
C LEU A 77 -3.41 -5.49 1.21
N TYR A 78 -3.64 -4.59 0.26
CA TYR A 78 -4.86 -4.56 -0.53
C TYR A 78 -5.06 -5.84 -1.34
N ALA A 79 -4.04 -6.28 -2.09
CA ALA A 79 -4.13 -7.48 -2.92
C ALA A 79 -4.36 -8.75 -2.07
N LEU A 80 -3.79 -8.79 -0.86
CA LEU A 80 -4.00 -9.88 0.10
C LEU A 80 -5.42 -9.88 0.68
N ALA A 81 -5.90 -8.72 1.13
CA ALA A 81 -7.25 -8.57 1.67
C ALA A 81 -8.32 -8.88 0.61
N PHE A 82 -8.18 -8.33 -0.60
CA PHE A 82 -9.02 -8.66 -1.75
C PHE A 82 -9.07 -10.17 -1.98
N ARG A 83 -7.91 -10.82 -2.01
CA ARG A 83 -7.84 -12.26 -2.29
C ARG A 83 -8.57 -13.08 -1.24
N TYR A 84 -8.39 -12.75 0.04
CA TYR A 84 -9.09 -13.42 1.12
C TYR A 84 -10.60 -13.20 1.04
N ALA A 85 -11.03 -11.97 0.79
CA ALA A 85 -12.45 -11.65 0.60
C ALA A 85 -13.04 -12.41 -0.59
N ASP A 86 -12.34 -12.47 -1.73
CA ASP A 86 -12.81 -13.18 -2.91
C ASP A 86 -12.93 -14.69 -2.66
N LEU A 87 -11.96 -15.30 -2.00
CA LEU A 87 -12.00 -16.72 -1.65
C LEU A 87 -13.11 -17.05 -0.64
N SER A 88 -13.30 -16.22 0.38
CA SER A 88 -14.24 -16.48 1.48
C SER A 88 -15.69 -16.07 1.18
N GLN A 89 -15.91 -15.05 0.34
CA GLN A 89 -17.23 -14.46 0.10
C GLN A 89 -17.75 -14.71 -1.31
N ASN A 90 -16.85 -15.01 -2.27
CA ASN A 90 -17.17 -15.06 -3.68
C ASN A 90 -16.58 -16.29 -4.40
N GLY A 91 -16.24 -17.33 -3.63
CA GLY A 91 -15.76 -18.63 -4.14
C GLY A 91 -14.48 -18.55 -4.98
N GLY A 92 -13.69 -17.48 -4.87
CA GLY A 92 -12.47 -17.29 -5.65
C GLY A 92 -12.71 -16.93 -7.11
N ARG A 93 -13.87 -16.36 -7.47
CA ARG A 93 -14.24 -16.06 -8.87
C ARG A 93 -13.22 -15.17 -9.58
N TYR A 94 -12.54 -14.28 -8.87
CA TYR A 94 -11.50 -13.44 -9.45
C TYR A 94 -10.10 -14.01 -9.27
N ALA A 95 -9.76 -14.39 -8.04
CA ALA A 95 -8.43 -14.81 -7.63
C ALA A 95 -8.05 -16.22 -8.13
N GLY A 96 -9.04 -16.99 -8.56
CA GLY A 96 -8.91 -18.37 -8.97
C GLY A 96 -9.00 -19.36 -7.79
N PRO A 97 -9.25 -20.65 -8.08
CA PRO A 97 -9.49 -21.66 -7.05
C PRO A 97 -8.22 -22.14 -6.33
N ILE A 98 -7.03 -21.74 -6.79
CA ILE A 98 -5.75 -22.27 -6.29
C ILE A 98 -5.12 -21.31 -5.27
N PRO A 99 -5.04 -21.69 -3.97
CA PRO A 99 -4.56 -20.80 -2.90
C PRO A 99 -3.12 -20.31 -3.02
N ASN A 100 -2.29 -20.89 -3.88
CA ASN A 100 -0.90 -20.44 -4.09
C ASN A 100 -0.59 -19.99 -5.53
N ARG A 101 -1.61 -19.85 -6.39
CA ARG A 101 -1.46 -19.33 -7.75
C ARG A 101 -2.51 -18.25 -7.98
N PRO A 102 -2.21 -16.98 -7.65
CA PRO A 102 -3.14 -15.89 -7.94
C PRO A 102 -3.31 -15.74 -9.45
N GLU A 103 -4.57 -15.65 -9.89
CA GLU A 103 -4.89 -15.43 -11.30
C GLU A 103 -4.36 -14.05 -11.75
N PRO A 104 -3.56 -13.98 -12.84
CA PRO A 104 -3.05 -12.71 -13.35
C PRO A 104 -4.17 -11.72 -13.66
N GLY A 105 -4.01 -10.47 -13.24
CA GLY A 105 -5.01 -9.41 -13.48
C GLY A 105 -6.30 -9.53 -12.65
N ALA A 106 -6.39 -10.45 -11.68
CA ALA A 106 -7.56 -10.62 -10.83
C ALA A 106 -8.01 -9.31 -10.16
N VAL A 107 -7.06 -8.58 -9.57
CA VAL A 107 -7.32 -7.29 -8.92
C VAL A 107 -7.81 -6.26 -9.92
N ASP A 108 -7.19 -6.16 -11.10
CA ASP A 108 -7.55 -5.18 -12.12
C ASP A 108 -8.98 -5.43 -12.63
N ARG A 109 -9.37 -6.69 -12.83
CA ARG A 109 -10.75 -7.09 -13.19
C ARG A 109 -11.75 -6.72 -12.09
N TYR A 110 -11.44 -7.07 -10.84
CA TYR A 110 -12.30 -6.73 -9.70
C TYR A 110 -12.53 -5.22 -9.60
N VAL A 111 -11.46 -4.43 -9.65
CA VAL A 111 -11.54 -2.97 -9.60
C VAL A 111 -12.37 -2.41 -10.76
N ALA A 112 -12.17 -2.93 -11.98
CA ALA A 112 -12.93 -2.49 -13.14
C ALA A 112 -14.44 -2.83 -13.03
N ASP A 113 -14.79 -4.00 -12.52
CA ASP A 113 -16.18 -4.42 -12.38
C ASP A 113 -16.92 -3.62 -11.31
N VAL A 114 -16.27 -3.37 -10.16
CA VAL A 114 -16.84 -2.57 -9.08
C VAL A 114 -17.01 -1.11 -9.50
N LEU A 115 -15.96 -0.49 -10.07
CA LEU A 115 -16.05 0.90 -10.52
C LEU A 115 -17.00 1.07 -11.72
N GLY A 116 -17.18 0.03 -12.53
CA GLY A 116 -18.15 0.00 -13.63
C GLY A 116 -19.58 -0.32 -13.19
N GLY A 117 -19.82 -0.60 -11.90
CA GLY A 117 -21.14 -0.97 -11.37
C GLY A 117 -21.65 -2.34 -11.82
N ARG A 118 -20.79 -3.19 -12.40
CA ARG A 118 -21.15 -4.55 -12.83
C ARG A 118 -21.30 -5.50 -11.65
N GLU A 119 -20.56 -5.25 -10.58
CA GLU A 119 -20.53 -6.08 -9.37
C GLU A 119 -20.55 -5.19 -8.13
N ARG A 120 -21.15 -5.70 -7.05
CA ARG A 120 -21.08 -5.02 -5.75
C ARG A 120 -19.68 -5.21 -5.15
N PRO A 121 -19.13 -4.22 -4.43
CA PRO A 121 -17.89 -4.42 -3.68
C PRO A 121 -18.01 -5.62 -2.74
N LEU A 122 -16.95 -6.43 -2.66
CA LEU A 122 -16.82 -7.45 -1.63
C LEU A 122 -16.77 -6.78 -0.25
N ASP A 123 -17.13 -7.52 0.80
CA ASP A 123 -17.15 -7.03 2.18
C ASP A 123 -15.75 -7.09 2.80
N PHE A 124 -14.91 -6.15 2.36
CA PHE A 124 -13.66 -5.81 3.02
C PHE A 124 -13.40 -4.30 2.96
N THR A 125 -12.60 -3.77 3.88
CA THR A 125 -12.11 -2.39 3.83
C THR A 125 -10.66 -2.34 4.28
N VAL A 126 -9.78 -1.81 3.42
CA VAL A 126 -8.40 -1.51 3.79
C VAL A 126 -8.30 -0.08 4.28
N HIS A 127 -7.78 0.08 5.49
CA HIS A 127 -7.62 1.36 6.15
C HIS A 127 -6.22 1.91 5.90
N VAL A 128 -6.16 3.04 5.21
CA VAL A 128 -4.91 3.61 4.71
C VAL A 128 -4.65 5.00 5.31
N PRO A 129 -3.40 5.48 5.32
CA PRO A 129 -3.15 6.89 5.60
C PRO A 129 -3.81 7.76 4.51
N SER A 130 -4.18 8.99 4.85
CA SER A 130 -4.63 9.97 3.85
C SER A 130 -3.55 10.18 2.77
N GLY A 131 -3.98 10.34 1.52
CA GLY A 131 -3.11 10.45 0.34
C GLY A 131 -2.86 9.12 -0.39
N PHE A 132 -3.41 8.01 0.11
CA PHE A 132 -3.27 6.68 -0.50
C PHE A 132 -4.57 6.14 -1.11
N GLU A 133 -5.66 6.89 -1.11
CA GLU A 133 -6.98 6.48 -1.61
C GLU A 133 -7.01 6.15 -3.11
N THR A 134 -5.98 6.61 -3.84
CA THR A 134 -5.89 6.49 -5.30
C THR A 134 -4.60 5.80 -5.75
N VAL A 135 -4.71 4.98 -6.79
CA VAL A 135 -3.60 4.36 -7.51
C VAL A 135 -3.82 4.59 -9.01
N GLY A 136 -2.79 4.99 -9.74
CA GLY A 136 -2.88 5.34 -11.16
C GLY A 136 -3.84 6.51 -11.43
N GLY A 137 -3.99 7.43 -10.46
CA GLY A 137 -4.95 8.54 -10.53
C GLY A 137 -6.42 8.14 -10.39
N ARG A 138 -6.71 6.90 -9.99
CA ARG A 138 -8.08 6.37 -9.85
C ARG A 138 -8.33 5.92 -8.41
N ALA A 139 -9.55 6.14 -7.92
CA ALA A 139 -9.97 5.61 -6.63
C ALA A 139 -9.90 4.09 -6.62
N VAL A 140 -9.34 3.52 -5.56
CA VAL A 140 -9.33 2.07 -5.34
C VAL A 140 -10.57 1.71 -4.51
N PRO A 141 -11.43 0.79 -4.96
CA PRO A 141 -12.59 0.37 -4.17
C PRO A 141 -12.15 -0.27 -2.86
N ASN A 142 -13.03 -0.35 -1.87
CA ASN A 142 -12.73 -0.98 -0.57
C ASN A 142 -11.55 -0.35 0.18
N VAL A 143 -11.25 0.92 -0.07
CA VAL A 143 -10.23 1.69 0.66
C VAL A 143 -10.91 2.80 1.44
N ARG A 144 -10.47 3.00 2.68
CA ARG A 144 -10.88 4.12 3.53
C ARG A 144 -9.65 4.77 4.14
N ALA A 145 -9.44 6.05 3.86
CA ALA A 145 -8.44 6.82 4.59
C ALA A 145 -8.87 7.04 6.04
N THR A 146 -7.90 6.99 6.93
CA THR A 146 -8.10 7.28 8.36
C THR A 146 -6.85 7.92 8.95
N ALA A 147 -7.05 8.78 9.93
CA ALA A 147 -5.98 9.36 10.74
C ALA A 147 -5.81 8.61 12.07
N ASP A 148 -6.68 7.63 12.37
CA ASP A 148 -6.59 6.83 13.58
C ASP A 148 -5.41 5.85 13.47
N PRO A 149 -4.33 6.03 14.27
CA PRO A 149 -3.17 5.16 14.20
C PRO A 149 -3.48 3.70 14.57
N ALA A 150 -4.59 3.43 15.29
CA ALA A 150 -5.03 2.07 15.59
C ALA A 150 -5.69 1.37 14.38
N GLN A 151 -6.12 2.14 13.37
CA GLN A 151 -6.79 1.61 12.18
C GLN A 151 -5.92 1.67 10.93
N VAL A 152 -5.03 2.64 10.80
CA VAL A 152 -4.13 2.71 9.64
C VAL A 152 -3.32 1.41 9.54
N TRP A 153 -3.12 0.89 8.31
CA TRP A 153 -2.44 -0.39 8.04
C TRP A 153 -3.25 -1.63 8.42
N THR A 154 -4.57 -1.53 8.47
CA THR A 154 -5.44 -2.67 8.76
C THR A 154 -6.35 -3.01 7.58
N ALA A 155 -6.88 -4.23 7.61
CA ALA A 155 -7.99 -4.64 6.76
C ALA A 155 -9.12 -5.19 7.63
N THR A 156 -10.35 -4.76 7.39
CA THR A 156 -11.54 -5.26 8.06
C THR A 156 -12.39 -6.07 7.09
N PHE A 157 -13.07 -7.09 7.59
CA PHE A 157 -13.91 -8.01 6.80
C PHE A 157 -15.21 -8.29 7.53
N MET A 158 -16.19 -8.83 6.81
CA MET A 158 -17.44 -9.33 7.38
C MET A 158 -18.16 -8.25 8.20
N ASN A 159 -18.28 -7.03 7.64
CA ASN A 159 -18.82 -5.84 8.28
C ASN A 159 -18.09 -5.44 9.58
N GLY A 160 -16.77 -5.61 9.60
CA GLY A 160 -15.90 -5.23 10.72
C GLY A 160 -15.81 -6.27 11.83
N ARG A 161 -16.34 -7.49 11.63
CA ARG A 161 -16.23 -8.58 12.61
C ARG A 161 -14.84 -9.20 12.68
N GLU A 162 -14.11 -9.14 11.58
CA GLU A 162 -12.73 -9.60 11.50
C GLU A 162 -11.83 -8.42 11.14
N THR A 163 -10.69 -8.30 11.83
CA THR A 163 -9.69 -7.27 11.59
C THR A 163 -8.31 -7.91 11.49
N TRP A 164 -7.60 -7.61 10.41
CA TRP A 164 -6.18 -7.87 10.29
C TRP A 164 -5.42 -6.62 10.69
N SER A 165 -4.59 -6.72 11.73
CA SER A 165 -3.70 -5.65 12.16
C SER A 165 -2.30 -6.22 12.43
N VAL A 166 -1.31 -5.33 12.46
CA VAL A 166 0.06 -5.67 12.88
C VAL A 166 0.22 -5.58 14.40
N ALA A 167 -0.83 -5.11 15.11
CA ALA A 167 -0.89 -4.98 16.55
C ALA A 167 -1.84 -6.05 17.10
N ALA A 168 -1.29 -7.23 17.37
CA ALA A 168 -1.88 -8.23 18.25
C ALA A 168 -1.14 -8.20 19.60
#